data_AF-A0A0S4XLF4-F1
#
_entry.id   AF-A0A0S4XLF4-F1
#
_cell.length_a   1.000
_cell.length_b   1.000
_cell.length_c   1.000
_cell.angle_alpha   90.00
_cell.angle_beta   90.00
_cell.angle_gamma   90.00
#
_symmetry.space_group_name_H-M   'P 1'
#
loop_
_entity.id
_entity.type
_entity.pdbx_description
1 polymer ?
#
loop_
_entity_poly.entity_id
_entity_poly.type
_entity_poly.pdbx_seq_one_letter_code
_entity_poly.pdbx_strand_id
1 'polypeptide(L)' 'MGDGSNDLKMMGAAGLSVAFRAKPIVQAQADDVERHVGLDGLLNLFPQP' A
#
# COMPACT_ATOMS: atom_id res chain seq x y z
N MET A 1 -1.15 0.95 4.92
CA MET A 1 -1.12 1.71 3.67
C MET A 1 -0.35 3.00 3.89
N GLY A 2 0.40 3.49 2.90
CA GLY A 2 1.12 4.76 2.99
C GLY A 2 1.55 5.29 1.63
N ASP A 3 1.86 6.57 1.57
CA ASP A 3 2.39 7.25 0.38
C ASP A 3 3.80 7.86 0.63
N GLY A 4 4.13 8.08 1.90
CA GLY A 4 5.35 8.75 2.34
C GLY A 4 6.31 7.86 3.12
N SER A 5 7.58 8.27 3.15
CA SER A 5 8.64 7.54 3.89
C SER A 5 8.36 7.47 5.40
N ASN A 6 7.53 8.36 5.93
CA ASN A 6 7.12 8.36 7.34
C ASN A 6 6.23 7.15 7.68
N ASP A 7 5.56 6.57 6.67
CA ASP A 7 4.66 5.44 6.86
C ASP A 7 5.41 4.10 6.95
N LEU A 8 6.69 4.06 6.58
CA LEU A 8 7.48 2.83 6.48
C LEU A 8 7.49 2.00 7.77
N LYS A 9 7.57 2.66 8.94
CA LYS A 9 7.52 1.97 10.24
C LYS A 9 6.16 1.32 10.50
N MET A 10 5.09 2.01 10.15
CA MET A 10 3.73 1.48 10.28
C MET A 10 3.48 0.36 9.28
N MET A 11 3.94 0.53 8.03
CA MET A 11 3.80 -0.45 6.96
C MET A 11 4.55 -1.74 7.27
N GLY A 12 5.78 -1.67 7.80
CA GLY A 12 6.55 -2.86 8.18
C GLY A 12 5.99 -3.61 9.40
N ALA A 13 5.10 -3.00 10.17
CA ALA A 13 4.38 -3.67 11.26
C ALA A 13 3.03 -4.26 10.82
N ALA A 14 2.54 -3.92 9.62
CA ALA A 14 1.27 -4.41 9.10
C ALA A 14 1.42 -5.82 8.51
N GLY A 15 0.38 -6.64 8.61
CA GLY A 15 0.34 -7.95 7.94
C GLY A 15 0.16 -7.87 6.42
N LEU A 16 -0.31 -6.71 5.93
CA LEU A 16 -0.37 -6.35 4.52
C LEU A 16 -0.18 -4.83 4.40
N SER A 17 0.78 -4.42 3.59
CA SER A 17 1.14 -3.02 3.37
C SER A 17 0.94 -2.65 1.90
N VAL A 18 0.22 -1.54 1.67
CA VAL A 18 -0.06 -1.04 0.31
C VAL A 18 0.47 0.36 0.14
N ALA A 19 1.31 0.56 -0.87
CA ALA A 19 1.80 1.86 -1.30
C ALA A 19 0.82 2.49 -2.30
N PHE A 20 0.14 3.56 -1.91
CA PHE A 20 -0.82 4.25 -2.79
C PHE A 20 -0.19 5.53 -3.34
N ARG A 21 0.08 5.59 -4.65
CA ARG A 21 0.76 6.74 -5.31
C ARG A 21 2.02 7.21 -4.56
N ALA A 22 2.71 6.26 -3.94
CA ALA A 22 3.75 6.54 -2.96
C ALA A 22 5.09 6.94 -3.60
N LYS A 23 6.04 7.41 -2.79
CA LYS A 23 7.43 7.64 -3.24
C LYS A 23 8.15 6.31 -3.57
N PRO A 24 9.19 6.31 -4.43
CA PRO A 24 9.91 5.07 -4.81
C PRO A 24 10.41 4.25 -3.61
N ILE A 25 10.89 4.93 -2.56
CA ILE A 25 11.36 4.28 -1.33
C ILE A 25 10.25 3.54 -0.57
N VAL A 26 9.00 4.01 -0.68
CA VAL A 26 7.83 3.39 -0.05
C VAL A 26 7.32 2.25 -0.90
N GLN A 27 7.30 2.42 -2.23
CA GLN A 27 6.92 1.39 -3.19
C GLN A 27 7.83 0.16 -3.07
N ALA A 28 9.13 0.36 -2.87
CA ALA A 28 10.09 -0.73 -2.72
C ALA A 28 9.95 -1.52 -1.41
N GLN A 29 9.18 -1.01 -0.44
CA GLN A 29 9.01 -1.61 0.89
C GLN A 29 7.56 -2.02 1.18
N ALA A 30 6.65 -1.84 0.22
CA ALA A 30 5.26 -2.26 0.34
C ALA A 30 5.04 -3.64 -0.27
N ASP A 31 4.08 -4.39 0.26
CA ASP A 31 3.67 -5.69 -0.30
C ASP A 31 2.94 -5.51 -1.63
N ASP A 32 2.17 -4.43 -1.77
CA ASP A 32 1.50 -4.04 -3.01
C ASP A 32 1.67 -2.55 -3.32
N VAL A 33 1.66 -2.20 -4.60
CA VAL A 33 1.84 -0.83 -5.09
C VAL A 33 0.72 -0.47 -6.05
N GLU A 34 -0.19 0.37 -5.57
CA GLU A 34 -1.32 0.83 -6.36
C GLU A 34 -1.07 2.21 -6.97
N ARG A 35 -1.19 2.27 -8.30
CA ARG A 35 -0.89 3.47 -9.10
C ARG A 35 -2.00 3.85 -10.05
N HIS A 36 -2.82 2.90 -10.46
CA HIS A 36 -3.71 3.05 -11.61
C HIS A 36 -5.17 3.09 -11.20
N VAL A 37 -5.55 2.39 -10.13
CA VAL A 37 -6.92 2.46 -9.58
C VAL A 37 -6.98 3.35 -8.33
N GLY A 38 -8.20 3.78 -8.00
CA GLY A 38 -8.47 4.50 -6.77
C GLY A 38 -8.40 3.58 -5.56
N LEU A 39 -8.78 4.11 -4.39
CA LEU A 39 -8.76 3.35 -3.14
C LEU A 39 -9.74 2.16 -3.16
N ASP A 40 -10.77 2.24 -4.00
CA ASP A 40 -11.72 1.17 -4.29
C ASP A 40 -11.06 -0.08 -4.88
N GLY A 41 -9.94 0.07 -5.59
CA GLY A 41 -9.16 -1.05 -6.12
C GLY A 41 -8.65 -2.01 -5.04
N LEU A 42 -8.45 -1.52 -3.81
CA LEU A 42 -8.03 -2.36 -2.68
C LEU A 42 -9.04 -3.42 -2.30
N LEU A 43 -10.33 -3.22 -2.59
CA LEU A 43 -11.35 -4.21 -2.25
C LEU A 43 -11.02 -5.54 -2.94
N ASN A 44 -10.44 -5.51 -4.14
CA ASN A 44 -10.03 -6.71 -4.88
C ASN A 44 -8.91 -7.52 -4.21
N LEU A 45 -8.21 -6.96 -3.20
CA LEU A 45 -7.20 -7.68 -2.42
C LEU A 45 -7.82 -8.64 -1.40
N PHE A 46 -9.11 -8.48 -1.10
CA PHE A 46 -9.81 -9.25 -0.09
C PHE A 46 -10.92 -10.10 -0.73
N PRO A 47 -11.24 -11.28 -0.17
CA PRO A 47 -12.40 -12.04 -0.58
C PRO A 47 -13.65 -11.17 -0.50
N GLN A 48 -14.38 -11.07 -1.61
CA GLN A 48 -15.66 -10.39 -1.64
C GLN A 48 -16.74 -11.29 -1.02
N PRO A 49 -17.71 -10.73 -0.29
CA PRO A 49 -18.82 -11.48 0.29
C PRO A 49 -19.71 -12.16 -0.77
#